data_AF-A0A4X2K7P3-F1
#
_entry.id   AF-A0A4X2K7P3-F1
#
_cell.length_a   1.000
_cell.length_b   1.000
_cell.length_c   1.000
_cell.angle_alpha   90.00
_cell.angle_beta   90.00
_cell.angle_gamma   90.00
#
_symmetry.space_group_name_H-M   'P 1'
#
loop_
_entity.id
_entity.type
_entity.pdbx_description
1 polymer ?
#
loop_
_entity_poly.entity_id
_entity_poly.type
_entity_poly.pdbx_seq_one_letter_code
_entity_poly.pdbx_strand_id
1 'polypeptide(L)'
;MAMLISKKRKFVADGIFKAELNEFLTRDLAEDGYSGVEVRVTPTRKEIIMLATRTQNVLGEEGCWLRELTAVVQKRFDFPEGSVELYAEKMATRGLCGVLGIKVKIMLSGDTSGKIGPKKPLPKHVSIVEPKDEILPTTPISEQKSGKAKQPAMLHPVPTE
;
A
#
# COMPACT_ATOMS: atom_id res chain seq x y z
N MET A 1 3.05 25.16 25.65
CA MET A 1 3.79 24.20 26.52
C MET A 1 3.26 22.81 26.22
N ALA A 2 4.08 21.87 25.74
CA ALA A 2 3.59 20.56 25.34
C ALA A 2 3.20 19.73 26.58
N MET A 3 1.95 19.26 26.66
CA MET A 3 1.51 18.43 27.78
C MET A 3 2.21 17.06 27.74
N LEU A 4 2.84 16.67 28.86
CA LEU A 4 3.49 15.37 29.02
C LEU A 4 2.44 14.25 29.17
N ILE A 5 1.98 13.74 28.02
CA ILE A 5 1.01 12.64 27.93
C ILE A 5 1.75 11.30 27.90
N SER A 6 1.27 10.33 28.69
CA SER A 6 1.81 8.96 28.71
C SER A 6 1.60 8.26 27.36
N LYS A 7 2.53 7.40 26.94
CA LYS A 7 2.44 6.67 25.65
C LYS A 7 1.09 5.96 25.47
N LYS A 8 0.55 5.34 26.53
CA LYS A 8 -0.78 4.69 26.50
C LYS A 8 -1.90 5.69 26.16
N ARG A 9 -1.95 6.84 26.84
CA ARG A 9 -2.96 7.88 26.58
C ARG A 9 -2.79 8.50 25.19
N LYS A 10 -1.54 8.64 24.70
CA LYS A 10 -1.28 9.09 23.32
C LYS A 10 -1.91 8.13 22.29
N PHE A 11 -1.63 6.83 22.37
CA PHE A 11 -2.22 5.85 21.45
C PHE A 11 -3.76 5.83 21.49
N VAL A 12 -4.36 6.01 22.67
CA VAL A 12 -5.82 6.13 22.80
C VAL A 12 -6.34 7.40 22.13
N ALA A 13 -5.70 8.55 22.34
CA ALA A 13 -6.09 9.81 21.69
C ALA A 13 -5.93 9.77 20.17
N ASP A 14 -4.80 9.24 19.66
CA ASP A 14 -4.56 9.05 18.22
C ASP A 14 -5.61 8.09 17.60
N GLY A 15 -6.03 7.06 18.34
CA GLY A 15 -7.09 6.13 17.94
C GLY A 15 -8.49 6.75 17.92
N ILE A 16 -8.84 7.56 18.94
CA ILE A 16 -10.10 8.31 19.00
C ILE A 16 -10.17 9.31 17.83
N PHE A 17 -9.10 10.07 17.60
CA PHE A 17 -8.99 11.00 16.47
C PHE A 17 -9.26 10.30 15.13
N LYS A 18 -8.61 9.14 14.87
CA LYS A 18 -8.85 8.37 13.65
C LYS A 18 -10.30 7.87 13.55
N ALA A 19 -10.90 7.42 14.65
CA ALA A 19 -12.27 6.91 14.65
C ALA A 19 -13.30 8.01 14.38
N GLU A 20 -13.16 9.18 15.04
CA GLU A 20 -14.04 10.33 14.85
C GLU A 20 -13.94 10.90 13.44
N LEU A 21 -12.71 11.05 12.91
CA LEU A 21 -12.48 11.48 11.54
C LEU A 21 -13.06 10.48 10.53
N ASN A 22 -12.88 9.17 10.76
CA ASN A 22 -13.43 8.16 9.88
C ASN A 22 -14.96 8.19 9.83
N GLU A 23 -15.63 8.36 10.97
CA GLU A 23 -17.09 8.48 11.01
C GLU A 23 -17.58 9.76 10.31
N PHE A 24 -16.94 10.90 10.57
CA PHE A 24 -17.27 12.16 9.89
C PHE A 24 -17.21 11.98 8.36
N LEU A 25 -16.11 11.43 7.84
CA LEU A 25 -15.93 11.19 6.40
C LEU A 25 -16.84 10.09 5.85
N THR A 26 -17.18 9.07 6.65
CA THR A 26 -18.08 8.00 6.22
C THR A 26 -19.48 8.53 5.96
N ARG A 27 -19.95 9.50 6.75
CA ARG A 27 -21.26 10.14 6.55
C ARG A 27 -21.26 11.09 5.34
N ASP A 28 -20.26 11.95 5.24
CA ASP A 28 -20.21 13.00 4.23
C ASP A 28 -19.92 12.45 2.82
N LEU A 29 -19.06 11.42 2.72
CA LEU A 29 -18.61 10.84 1.45
C LEU A 29 -19.17 9.44 1.16
N ALA A 30 -20.27 9.05 1.82
CA ALA A 30 -20.96 7.79 1.56
C ALA A 30 -21.32 7.68 0.07
N GLU A 31 -21.87 8.76 -0.51
CA GLU A 31 -22.33 8.81 -1.90
C GLU A 31 -21.19 8.76 -2.91
N ASP A 32 -20.01 9.30 -2.57
CA ASP A 32 -18.81 9.30 -3.41
C ASP A 32 -18.02 7.99 -3.36
N GLY A 33 -18.39 7.08 -2.47
CA GLY A 33 -17.76 5.78 -2.32
C GLY A 33 -16.40 5.90 -1.63
N TYR A 34 -16.40 6.57 -0.49
CA TYR A 34 -15.33 6.53 0.51
C TYR A 34 -15.16 5.10 1.07
N SER A 35 -13.91 4.67 1.23
CA SER A 35 -13.55 3.36 1.75
C SER A 35 -12.78 3.40 3.07
N GLY A 36 -12.21 4.56 3.44
CA GLY A 36 -11.44 4.69 4.68
C GLY A 36 -10.42 5.83 4.65
N VAL A 37 -9.84 6.09 5.83
CA VAL A 37 -8.82 7.12 6.04
C VAL A 37 -7.55 6.53 6.62
N GLU A 38 -6.42 6.95 6.07
CA GLU A 38 -5.08 6.69 6.60
C GLU A 38 -4.45 8.00 7.09
N VAL A 39 -3.99 8.01 8.34
CA VAL A 39 -3.40 9.19 8.97
C VAL A 39 -1.92 8.93 9.17
N ARG A 40 -1.07 9.66 8.45
CA ARG A 40 0.39 9.57 8.57
C ARG A 40 0.87 10.77 9.40
N VAL A 41 1.42 10.48 10.57
CA VAL A 41 1.85 11.51 11.53
C VAL A 41 3.36 11.71 11.40
N THR A 42 3.76 12.74 10.66
CA THR A 42 5.14 13.25 10.65
C THR A 42 5.28 14.30 11.77
N PRO A 43 6.46 14.47 12.41
CA PRO A 43 6.64 15.49 13.46
C PRO A 43 6.35 16.93 13.00
N THR A 44 6.50 17.20 11.71
CA THR A 44 6.30 18.52 11.10
C THR A 44 4.88 18.76 10.60
N ARG A 45 4.22 17.71 10.05
CA ARG A 45 2.88 17.77 9.42
C ARG A 45 2.14 16.44 9.58
N LYS A 46 0.82 16.50 9.67
CA LYS A 46 -0.06 15.33 9.60
C LYS A 46 -0.68 15.24 8.21
N GLU A 47 -0.41 14.16 7.51
CA GLU A 47 -1.02 13.85 6.22
C GLU A 47 -2.25 12.97 6.47
N ILE A 48 -3.40 13.38 5.95
CA ILE A 48 -4.66 12.63 6.03
C ILE A 48 -5.00 12.17 4.60
N ILE A 49 -4.84 10.88 4.34
CA ILE A 49 -5.08 10.27 3.03
C ILE A 49 -6.46 9.62 3.04
N MET A 50 -7.32 10.08 2.15
CA MET A 50 -8.71 9.64 2.01
C MET A 50 -8.80 8.70 0.82
N LEU A 51 -9.18 7.45 1.08
CA LEU A 51 -9.29 6.41 0.06
C LEU A 51 -10.71 6.41 -0.49
N ALA A 52 -10.87 6.81 -1.75
CA ALA A 52 -12.18 6.93 -2.39
C ALA A 52 -12.20 6.39 -3.82
N THR A 53 -13.38 6.02 -4.31
CA THR A 53 -13.55 5.55 -5.70
C THR A 53 -13.68 6.71 -6.71
N ARG A 54 -14.35 7.81 -6.32
CA ARG A 54 -14.51 9.06 -7.11
C ARG A 54 -13.73 10.20 -6.47
N THR A 55 -12.42 10.24 -6.69
CA THR A 55 -11.57 11.31 -6.13
C THR A 55 -11.92 12.71 -6.64
N GLN A 56 -12.52 12.88 -7.82
CA GLN A 56 -12.91 14.20 -8.33
C GLN A 56 -13.99 14.86 -7.46
N ASN A 57 -15.05 14.13 -7.10
CA ASN A 57 -16.11 14.62 -6.22
C ASN A 57 -15.55 14.97 -4.83
N VAL A 58 -14.69 14.08 -4.29
CA VAL A 58 -13.99 14.24 -3.00
C VAL A 58 -12.95 15.37 -3.00
N LEU A 59 -12.59 15.93 -4.15
CA LEU A 59 -11.80 17.17 -4.23
C LEU A 59 -12.71 18.40 -4.36
N GLY A 60 -13.85 18.25 -5.04
CA GLY A 60 -14.75 19.34 -5.40
C GLY A 60 -14.18 20.23 -6.52
N GLU A 61 -14.90 21.29 -6.85
CA GLU A 61 -14.46 22.29 -7.83
C GLU A 61 -13.15 22.95 -7.34
N GLU A 62 -12.09 22.83 -8.15
CA GLU A 62 -10.74 23.36 -7.88
C GLU A 62 -10.14 23.00 -6.50
N GLY A 63 -10.60 21.93 -5.85
CA GLY A 63 -10.15 21.57 -4.49
C GLY A 63 -10.81 22.40 -3.38
N CYS A 64 -11.86 23.17 -3.67
CA CYS A 64 -12.53 24.06 -2.72
C CYS A 64 -13.04 23.29 -1.49
N TRP A 65 -13.75 22.18 -1.71
CA TRP A 65 -14.27 21.31 -0.65
C TRP A 65 -13.14 20.73 0.22
N LEU A 66 -12.01 20.32 -0.38
CA LEU A 66 -10.87 19.81 0.38
C LEU A 66 -10.25 20.89 1.29
N ARG A 67 -10.22 22.14 0.86
CA ARG A 67 -9.75 23.29 1.66
C ARG A 67 -10.71 23.60 2.80
N GLU A 68 -12.01 23.57 2.56
CA GLU A 68 -13.03 23.72 3.60
C GLU A 68 -12.95 22.60 4.64
N LEU A 69 -12.88 21.34 4.21
CA LEU A 69 -12.69 20.19 5.09
C LEU A 69 -11.41 20.32 5.93
N THR A 70 -10.31 20.77 5.32
CA THR A 70 -9.05 21.04 6.04
C THR A 70 -9.26 22.09 7.15
N ALA A 71 -10.00 23.16 6.88
CA ALA A 71 -10.32 24.19 7.87
C ALA A 71 -11.25 23.67 8.99
N VAL A 72 -12.23 22.81 8.67
CA VAL A 72 -13.10 22.15 9.67
C VAL A 72 -12.28 21.23 10.58
N VAL A 73 -11.40 20.39 10.01
CA VAL A 73 -10.53 19.49 10.78
C VAL A 73 -9.53 20.28 11.64
N GLN A 74 -8.93 21.36 11.13
CA GLN A 74 -8.03 22.21 11.90
C GLN A 74 -8.75 22.86 13.10
N LYS A 75 -9.94 23.43 12.89
CA LYS A 75 -10.74 24.07 13.95
C LYS A 75 -11.30 23.09 14.98
N ARG A 76 -11.72 21.89 14.57
CA ARG A 76 -12.36 20.90 15.46
C ARG A 76 -11.37 20.20 16.39
N PHE A 77 -10.11 20.09 15.99
CA PHE A 77 -9.06 19.38 16.73
C PHE A 77 -7.91 20.30 17.21
N ASP A 78 -8.14 21.62 17.21
CA ASP A 78 -7.21 22.66 17.66
C ASP A 78 -5.80 22.55 17.05
N PHE A 79 -5.72 22.19 15.76
CA PHE A 79 -4.44 22.11 15.06
C PHE A 79 -3.99 23.48 14.55
N PRO A 80 -2.69 23.83 14.68
CA PRO A 80 -2.17 25.06 14.09
C PRO A 80 -2.27 25.01 12.56
N GLU A 81 -2.54 26.16 11.95
CA GLU A 81 -2.69 26.29 10.49
C GLU A 81 -1.47 25.73 9.74
N GLY A 82 -1.73 24.99 8.66
CA GLY A 82 -0.68 24.36 7.83
C GLY A 82 0.02 23.14 8.46
N SER A 83 -0.38 22.71 9.66
CA SER A 83 0.12 21.46 10.28
C SER A 83 -0.62 20.19 9.83
N VAL A 84 -1.73 20.34 9.11
CA VAL A 84 -2.57 19.25 8.58
C VAL A 84 -2.77 19.47 7.10
N GLU A 85 -2.49 18.43 6.30
CA GLU A 85 -2.71 18.40 4.85
C GLU A 85 -3.56 17.16 4.49
N LEU A 86 -4.55 17.35 3.62
CA LEU A 86 -5.45 16.29 3.16
C LEU A 86 -5.11 15.91 1.71
N TYR A 87 -5.22 14.62 1.40
CA TYR A 87 -5.02 14.08 0.06
C TYR A 87 -6.12 13.07 -0.26
N ALA A 88 -6.60 13.06 -1.50
CA ALA A 88 -7.52 12.04 -2.01
C ALA A 88 -6.77 11.04 -2.88
N GLU A 89 -6.72 9.77 -2.48
CA GLU A 89 -6.12 8.69 -3.26
C GLU A 89 -7.20 7.79 -3.86
N LYS A 90 -7.02 7.45 -5.15
CA LYS A 90 -7.99 6.68 -5.92
C LYS A 90 -7.84 5.20 -5.65
N MET A 91 -8.88 4.60 -5.09
CA MET A 91 -8.88 3.17 -4.75
C MET A 91 -8.77 2.28 -6.01
N ALA A 92 -7.81 1.34 -6.00
CA ALA A 92 -7.60 0.39 -7.09
C ALA A 92 -8.78 -0.60 -7.25
N THR A 93 -9.31 -1.12 -6.14
CA THR A 93 -10.36 -2.15 -6.12
C THR A 93 -11.69 -1.58 -5.65
N ARG A 94 -12.55 -1.18 -6.60
CA ARG A 94 -13.81 -0.46 -6.33
C ARG A 94 -14.89 -1.24 -5.55
N GLY A 95 -14.75 -2.57 -5.43
CA GLY A 95 -15.78 -3.43 -4.80
C GLY A 95 -15.77 -3.47 -3.26
N LEU A 96 -14.84 -2.78 -2.60
CA LEU A 96 -14.65 -2.86 -1.14
C LEU A 96 -15.42 -1.78 -0.35
N CYS A 97 -16.05 -0.81 -1.03
CA CYS A 97 -16.88 0.21 -0.41
C CYS A 97 -18.28 -0.37 -0.06
N GLY A 98 -18.50 -0.66 1.22
CA GLY A 98 -19.80 -1.07 1.75
C GLY A 98 -20.57 0.12 2.33
N VAL A 99 -21.79 0.37 1.83
CA VAL A 99 -22.70 1.37 2.40
C VAL A 99 -23.27 0.87 3.73
N LEU A 100 -23.52 1.81 4.65
CA LEU A 100 -24.00 1.58 6.02
C LEU A 100 -25.21 0.61 6.04
N GLY A 101 -25.04 -0.53 6.71
CA GLY A 101 -26.06 -1.58 6.85
C GLY A 101 -25.81 -2.87 6.04
N ILE A 102 -24.87 -2.88 5.09
CA ILE A 102 -24.59 -4.07 4.26
C ILE A 102 -23.35 -4.83 4.79
N LYS A 103 -23.54 -6.06 5.27
CA LYS A 103 -22.44 -6.94 5.68
C LYS A 103 -21.81 -7.66 4.49
N VAL A 104 -20.93 -6.97 3.77
CA VAL A 104 -20.16 -7.55 2.66
C VAL A 104 -18.98 -8.38 3.20
N LYS A 105 -18.79 -9.61 2.71
CA LYS A 105 -17.62 -10.46 3.00
C LYS A 105 -16.90 -10.85 1.72
N ILE A 106 -15.92 -10.05 1.32
CA ILE A 106 -15.07 -10.32 0.15
C ILE A 106 -13.84 -11.10 0.61
N MET A 107 -13.60 -12.27 -0.01
CA MET A 107 -12.33 -12.98 0.12
C MET A 107 -11.35 -12.42 -0.91
N LEU A 108 -10.24 -11.86 -0.45
CA LEU A 108 -9.15 -11.41 -1.31
C LEU A 108 -8.38 -12.62 -1.85
N SER A 109 -7.97 -12.57 -3.12
CA SER A 109 -7.03 -13.53 -3.68
C SER A 109 -5.66 -13.41 -3.02
N GLY A 110 -4.95 -14.53 -2.86
CA GLY A 110 -3.57 -14.51 -2.37
C GLY A 110 -2.65 -13.82 -3.37
N ASP A 111 -1.80 -12.91 -2.90
CA ASP A 111 -0.92 -12.08 -3.75
C ASP A 111 0.48 -12.01 -3.13
N THR A 112 1.48 -12.55 -3.83
CA THR A 112 2.88 -12.55 -3.38
C THR A 112 3.51 -11.16 -3.35
N SER A 113 2.95 -10.20 -4.11
CA SER A 113 3.33 -8.79 -4.08
C SER A 113 2.81 -8.09 -2.83
N GLY A 114 1.62 -8.49 -2.36
CA GLY A 114 0.94 -7.90 -1.20
C GLY A 114 0.26 -6.56 -1.47
N LYS A 115 -0.06 -6.25 -2.73
CA LYS A 115 -0.70 -5.00 -3.16
C LYS A 115 -2.23 -5.07 -3.10
N ILE A 116 -2.79 -6.23 -3.44
CA ILE A 116 -4.25 -6.43 -3.57
C ILE A 116 -4.77 -7.38 -2.50
N GLY A 117 -3.94 -8.32 -2.03
CA GLY A 117 -4.34 -9.34 -1.08
C GLY A 117 -3.24 -9.71 -0.07
N PRO A 118 -3.55 -10.59 0.90
CA PRO A 118 -2.59 -11.01 1.91
C PRO A 118 -1.36 -11.70 1.31
N LYS A 119 -0.17 -11.19 1.64
CA LYS A 119 1.11 -11.78 1.23
C LYS A 119 1.42 -13.13 1.89
N LYS A 120 0.83 -13.39 3.05
CA LYS A 120 0.93 -14.70 3.71
C LYS A 120 -0.09 -15.63 3.08
N PRO A 121 0.32 -16.78 2.50
CA PRO A 121 -0.62 -17.75 1.97
C PRO A 121 -1.48 -18.33 3.10
N LEU A 122 -2.61 -18.97 2.74
CA LEU A 122 -3.45 -19.67 3.71
C LEU A 122 -2.62 -20.73 4.46
N PRO A 123 -2.84 -20.97 5.77
CA PRO A 123 -2.04 -21.91 6.56
C PRO A 123 -1.99 -23.36 6.06
N LYS A 124 -2.86 -23.74 5.11
CA LYS A 124 -2.92 -25.07 4.47
C LYS A 124 -2.36 -25.09 3.03
N HIS A 125 -1.86 -23.97 2.51
CA HIS A 125 -1.34 -23.88 1.15
C HIS A 125 0.17 -24.19 1.15
N VAL A 126 0.53 -25.31 0.53
CA VAL A 126 1.92 -25.73 0.31
C VAL A 126 2.26 -25.51 -1.16
N SER A 127 3.35 -24.79 -1.43
CA SER A 127 3.89 -24.63 -2.77
C SER A 127 5.03 -25.62 -2.97
N ILE A 128 4.83 -26.60 -3.84
CA ILE A 128 5.87 -27.55 -4.26
C ILE A 128 6.57 -26.90 -5.46
N VAL A 129 7.86 -26.59 -5.31
CA VAL A 129 8.69 -26.08 -6.41
C VAL A 129 9.16 -27.26 -7.22
N GLU A 130 8.96 -27.22 -8.53
CA GLU A 130 9.50 -28.24 -9.43
C GLU A 130 11.04 -28.24 -9.37
N PRO A 131 11.70 -29.40 -9.28
CA PRO A 131 13.16 -29.47 -9.37
C PRO A 131 13.65 -28.80 -10.67
N LYS A 132 14.78 -28.10 -10.60
CA LYS A 132 15.46 -27.66 -11.82
C LYS A 132 15.94 -28.88 -12.57
N ASP A 133 15.83 -28.87 -13.90
CA ASP A 133 16.44 -29.88 -14.75
C ASP A 133 17.96 -29.89 -14.54
N GLU A 134 18.45 -30.91 -13.82
CA GLU A 134 19.88 -31.13 -13.63
C GLU A 134 20.42 -31.83 -14.88
N ILE A 135 21.14 -31.07 -15.70
CA ILE A 135 21.84 -31.61 -16.86
C ILE A 135 22.91 -32.57 -16.32
N LEU A 136 22.68 -33.88 -16.48
CA LEU A 136 23.64 -34.90 -16.07
C LEU A 136 24.99 -34.62 -16.76
N PRO A 137 26.10 -34.48 -16.01
CA PRO A 137 27.40 -34.26 -16.60
C PRO A 137 27.81 -35.50 -17.40
N THR A 138 27.79 -35.41 -18.73
CA THR A 138 28.16 -36.50 -19.64
C THR A 138 29.65 -36.85 -19.59
N THR A 139 30.49 -35.93 -19.08
CA THR A 139 31.92 -36.11 -18.86
C THR A 139 32.37 -35.38 -17.59
N PRO A 140 33.45 -35.81 -16.92
CA PRO A 140 34.00 -35.11 -15.78
C PRO A 140 34.63 -33.77 -16.21
N ILE A 141 34.11 -32.67 -15.68
CA ILE A 141 34.65 -31.31 -15.88
C ILE A 141 35.35 -30.82 -14.60
N SER A 142 36.41 -30.02 -14.77
CA SER A 142 37.15 -29.39 -13.67
C SER A 142 36.97 -27.86 -13.73
N GLU A 143 36.25 -27.29 -12.77
CA GLU A 143 36.03 -25.84 -12.70
C GLU A 143 37.12 -25.17 -11.84
N GLN A 144 38.17 -24.66 -12.48
CA GLN A 144 39.22 -23.90 -11.78
C GLN A 144 38.80 -22.45 -11.57
N LYS A 145 38.48 -22.10 -10.32
CA LYS A 145 38.09 -20.74 -9.92
C LYS A 145 39.30 -19.79 -9.74
N SER A 146 39.84 -19.28 -10.85
CA SER A 146 40.83 -18.19 -10.86
C SER A 146 40.54 -17.17 -11.99
N GLY A 147 41.05 -15.94 -11.86
CA GLY A 147 40.43 -14.77 -12.50
C GLY A 147 40.99 -14.30 -13.85
N LYS A 148 40.07 -13.78 -14.68
CA LYS A 148 40.21 -12.70 -15.70
C LYS A 148 40.96 -12.96 -17.03
N ALA A 149 40.15 -13.39 -18.01
CA ALA A 149 40.05 -12.89 -19.41
C ALA A 149 41.25 -12.88 -20.39
N LYS A 150 41.09 -13.61 -21.52
CA LYS A 150 41.07 -13.07 -22.90
C LYS A 150 40.60 -14.11 -23.96
N GLN A 151 39.76 -13.67 -24.90
CA GLN A 151 39.46 -14.30 -26.22
C GLN A 151 40.58 -13.94 -27.24
N PRO A 152 40.66 -14.42 -28.52
CA PRO A 152 39.58 -14.97 -29.40
C PRO A 152 39.96 -16.09 -30.44
N ALA A 153 39.03 -16.35 -31.39
CA ALA A 153 39.21 -16.83 -32.79
C ALA A 153 39.40 -18.36 -33.05
N MET A 154 38.47 -19.06 -33.75
CA MET A 154 38.31 -19.27 -35.24
C MET A 154 39.29 -20.32 -35.85
N LEU A 155 39.01 -21.21 -36.83
CA LEU A 155 37.83 -21.69 -37.61
C LEU A 155 38.22 -23.03 -38.36
N HIS A 156 37.33 -24.06 -38.41
CA HIS A 156 37.17 -25.08 -39.52
C HIS A 156 38.36 -26.04 -39.89
N PRO A 157 38.26 -27.04 -40.82
CA PRO A 157 37.12 -27.65 -41.58
C PRO A 157 37.02 -29.22 -41.48
N VAL A 158 36.24 -29.87 -42.37
CA VAL A 158 35.82 -31.32 -42.35
C VAL A 158 35.89 -32.00 -43.74
N PRO A 159 36.48 -33.21 -43.85
CA PRO A 159 35.87 -34.42 -44.49
C PRO A 159 35.54 -35.51 -43.43
N THR A 160 34.83 -36.64 -43.62
CA THR A 160 34.43 -37.54 -44.75
C THR A 160 35.40 -38.66 -45.11
N GLU A 161 35.09 -39.89 -44.68
CA GLU A 161 34.50 -40.97 -45.52
C GLU A 161 33.37 -41.67 -44.74
#